data_AF-A0A9D6J8M4-F1
#
_entry.id   AF-A0A9D6J8M4-F1
#
_cell.length_a   1.000
_cell.length_b   1.000
_cell.length_c   1.000
_cell.angle_alpha   90.00
_cell.angle_beta   90.00
_cell.angle_gamma   90.00
#
_symmetry.space_group_name_H-M   'P 1'
#
loop_
_entity.id
_entity.type
_entity.pdbx_description
1 polymer ?
#
loop_
_entity_poly.entity_id
_entity_poly.type
_entity_poly.pdbx_seq_one_letter_code
_entity_poly.pdbx_strand_id
1 'polypeptide(L)'
;IAKTIWACGSNNLAVDPLIRRLGDKEWRVVVNACQSLEKMKDLKSIFPLKELLKHDDSQIRIAALCALRAFKSKELKQFFIPLLNDPNPTVAKLTVEALSELEDKTLADNLRNHLNHPRPEVRYQIVKALGRLKCQTAVDSLIKLVETDQNNGVRAKAVLALAKIQDKKALNPVLELLSHEDRDLVIAAIKFFLAFEKSDIVNLEEKLKVIFLENPWIKSYFLRSFLENQSKLLESVLRAVSTQREIRRMETLKGGKPESGMSSEEALLLGEIITEKCGLRFSDKKVLEKQLSRDLQKFYVSSWMEYYHTLKYGQDSQSVLMSLYDTVTDPCTGFFSEPNQNKVLAETLIPELIQEFVKSGREQIRILSCGCSFGPETYSLAMLILEEIHSDKVKAQVTGVDISHICLNTAKRGIYKREMLRSVDQKYVDLYFEDDRGDLRIKDDVKNLTEFKYLNLSSTKEMEDLDSFDIIVCRNVFKVFSQRERERLAENIYNVLSPGGALLISSNESLYNVSKAFKLQTYEKVVVYRKA
;
A
#
# COMPACT_ATOMS: atom_id res chain seq x y z
N ILE A 1 -27.01 7.90 18.49
CA ILE A 1 -28.05 6.87 18.75
C ILE A 1 -27.52 5.46 18.48
N ALA A 2 -27.13 5.07 17.26
CA ALA A 2 -26.57 3.72 17.02
C ALA A 2 -25.29 3.42 17.83
N LYS A 3 -24.33 4.37 17.89
CA LYS A 3 -23.16 4.31 18.81
C LYS A 3 -23.53 4.36 20.30
N THR A 4 -24.74 4.81 20.63
CA THR A 4 -25.21 4.96 22.01
C THR A 4 -25.91 3.68 22.48
N ILE A 5 -26.60 2.99 21.57
CA ILE A 5 -27.14 1.63 21.77
C ILE A 5 -26.00 0.62 22.01
N TRP A 6 -24.82 0.84 21.42
CA TRP A 6 -23.59 0.07 21.68
C TRP A 6 -23.13 0.08 23.15
N ALA A 7 -23.36 1.16 23.91
CA ALA A 7 -22.93 1.27 25.30
C ALA A 7 -23.80 0.46 26.28
N CYS A 8 -24.99 0.02 25.85
CA CYS A 8 -25.89 -0.82 26.65
C CYS A 8 -25.62 -2.29 26.30
N GLY A 9 -24.62 -2.87 26.97
CA GLY A 9 -24.25 -4.27 26.79
C GLY A 9 -25.44 -5.23 26.87
N SER A 10 -25.36 -6.28 26.05
CA SER A 10 -25.89 -7.62 26.36
C SER A 10 -27.38 -7.74 26.64
N ASN A 11 -28.27 -7.00 25.96
CA ASN A 11 -29.72 -7.25 26.08
C ASN A 11 -30.41 -7.31 24.70
N ASN A 12 -31.13 -8.40 24.45
CA ASN A 12 -32.00 -8.64 23.28
C ASN A 12 -33.03 -7.52 23.02
N LEU A 13 -33.20 -6.57 23.95
CA LEU A 13 -34.09 -5.41 23.84
C LEU A 13 -33.70 -4.44 22.70
N ALA A 14 -32.44 -4.45 22.26
CA ALA A 14 -31.97 -3.57 21.19
C ALA A 14 -32.20 -4.15 19.77
N VAL A 15 -32.53 -5.43 19.64
CA VAL A 15 -32.66 -6.12 18.35
C VAL A 15 -33.83 -5.54 17.54
N ASP A 16 -35.02 -5.42 18.14
CA ASP A 16 -36.21 -4.90 17.45
C ASP A 16 -36.05 -3.43 17.00
N PRO A 17 -35.51 -2.50 17.82
CA PRO A 17 -35.16 -1.16 17.35
C PRO A 17 -34.15 -1.13 16.21
N LEU A 18 -33.14 -2.00 16.23
CA LEU A 18 -32.13 -2.08 15.17
C LEU A 18 -32.70 -2.64 13.87
N ILE A 19 -33.57 -3.66 13.95
CA ILE A 19 -34.32 -4.18 12.78
C ILE A 19 -35.14 -3.07 12.12
N ARG A 20 -35.81 -2.20 12.91
CA ARG A 20 -36.53 -1.04 12.35
C ARG A 20 -35.62 -0.07 11.61
N ARG A 21 -34.35 0.05 12.00
CA ARG A 21 -33.36 0.94 11.35
C ARG A 21 -32.77 0.37 10.06
N LEU A 22 -33.08 -0.88 9.72
CA LEU A 22 -32.69 -1.46 8.42
C LEU A 22 -33.46 -0.84 7.24
N GLY A 23 -34.62 -0.23 7.49
CA GLY A 23 -35.42 0.49 6.48
C GLY A 23 -35.20 2.01 6.47
N ASP A 24 -34.11 2.51 7.08
CA ASP A 24 -33.81 3.94 7.11
C ASP A 24 -33.37 4.44 5.72
N LYS A 25 -33.66 5.71 5.38
CA LYS A 25 -33.31 6.29 4.09
C LYS A 25 -31.80 6.55 3.96
N GLU A 26 -31.14 6.79 5.08
CA GLU A 26 -29.70 7.06 5.11
C GLU A 26 -28.91 5.75 5.16
N TRP A 27 -28.15 5.44 4.11
CA TRP A 27 -27.42 4.17 3.98
C TRP A 27 -26.45 3.94 5.15
N ARG A 28 -25.85 5.00 5.71
CA ARG A 28 -24.96 4.90 6.88
C ARG A 28 -25.69 4.39 8.12
N VAL A 29 -26.96 4.75 8.29
CA VAL A 29 -27.76 4.27 9.42
C VAL A 29 -28.03 2.78 9.27
N VAL A 30 -28.39 2.34 8.06
CA VAL A 30 -28.61 0.93 7.73
C VAL A 30 -27.34 0.10 7.96
N VAL A 31 -26.19 0.56 7.45
CA VAL A 31 -24.89 -0.13 7.63
C VAL A 31 -24.52 -0.25 9.12
N ASN A 32 -24.66 0.83 9.90
CA ASN A 32 -24.39 0.77 11.35
C ASN A 32 -25.34 -0.17 12.08
N ALA A 33 -26.60 -0.28 11.64
CA ALA A 33 -27.57 -1.22 12.19
C ALA A 33 -27.17 -2.67 11.87
N CYS A 34 -26.80 -2.98 10.62
CA CYS A 34 -26.26 -4.29 10.23
C CYS A 34 -25.05 -4.69 11.08
N GLN A 35 -24.06 -3.80 11.23
CA GLN A 35 -22.86 -4.04 12.06
C GLN A 35 -23.20 -4.29 13.53
N SER A 36 -24.25 -3.64 14.05
CA SER A 36 -24.71 -3.85 15.41
C SER A 36 -25.39 -5.23 15.56
N LEU A 37 -26.21 -5.62 14.59
CA LEU A 37 -26.88 -6.92 14.55
C LEU A 37 -25.88 -8.09 14.36
N GLU A 38 -24.83 -7.90 13.56
CA GLU A 38 -23.72 -8.85 13.39
C GLU A 38 -23.11 -9.26 14.75
N LYS A 39 -22.91 -8.29 15.64
CA LYS A 39 -22.34 -8.54 16.98
C LYS A 39 -23.33 -9.24 17.91
N MET A 40 -24.63 -8.97 17.75
CA MET A 40 -25.68 -9.57 18.58
C MET A 40 -26.00 -11.01 18.18
N LYS A 41 -25.99 -11.32 16.87
CA LYS A 41 -26.30 -12.64 16.32
C LYS A 41 -27.65 -13.20 16.74
N ASP A 42 -28.66 -12.33 16.90
CA ASP A 42 -30.02 -12.76 17.22
C ASP A 42 -30.71 -13.35 15.97
N LEU A 43 -31.35 -14.51 16.11
CA LEU A 43 -32.01 -15.20 15.00
C LEU A 43 -33.12 -14.37 14.34
N LYS A 44 -33.76 -13.46 15.09
CA LYS A 44 -34.80 -12.56 14.56
C LYS A 44 -34.28 -11.65 13.45
N SER A 45 -32.98 -11.35 13.41
CA SER A 45 -32.41 -10.48 12.38
C SER A 45 -32.15 -11.18 11.05
N ILE A 46 -32.19 -12.52 10.98
CA ILE A 46 -31.82 -13.26 9.76
C ILE A 46 -32.69 -12.88 8.56
N PHE A 47 -34.01 -12.88 8.70
CA PHE A 47 -34.91 -12.53 7.59
C PHE A 47 -34.82 -11.05 7.18
N PRO A 48 -34.84 -10.07 8.10
CA PRO A 48 -34.60 -8.68 7.76
C PRO A 48 -33.26 -8.45 7.03
N LEU A 49 -32.17 -9.07 7.49
CA LEU A 49 -30.87 -8.97 6.84
C LEU A 49 -30.85 -9.65 5.47
N LYS A 50 -31.57 -10.77 5.30
CA LYS A 50 -31.71 -11.45 4.00
C LYS A 50 -32.34 -10.53 2.96
N GLU A 51 -33.38 -9.77 3.31
CA GLU A 51 -34.01 -8.86 2.34
C GLU A 51 -33.08 -7.74 1.90
N LEU A 52 -32.17 -7.27 2.77
CA LEU A 52 -31.15 -6.29 2.40
C LEU A 52 -30.11 -6.80 1.40
N LEU A 53 -29.96 -8.11 1.21
CA LEU A 53 -29.09 -8.67 0.17
C LEU A 53 -29.56 -8.34 -1.25
N LYS A 54 -30.81 -7.89 -1.42
CA LYS A 54 -31.37 -7.48 -2.71
C LYS A 54 -31.35 -5.96 -2.93
N HIS A 55 -30.80 -5.20 -1.99
CA HIS A 55 -30.80 -3.74 -2.03
C HIS A 55 -29.93 -3.20 -3.18
N ASP A 56 -30.30 -2.08 -3.80
CA ASP A 56 -29.57 -1.50 -4.94
C ASP A 56 -28.15 -1.01 -4.55
N ASP A 57 -28.03 -0.42 -3.36
CA ASP A 57 -26.75 0.00 -2.78
C ASP A 57 -25.88 -1.19 -2.34
N SER A 58 -24.67 -1.29 -2.90
CA SER A 58 -23.73 -2.37 -2.59
C SER A 58 -23.17 -2.31 -1.16
N GLN A 59 -23.04 -1.14 -0.54
CA GLN A 59 -22.58 -1.02 0.86
C GLN A 59 -23.57 -1.66 1.83
N ILE A 60 -24.87 -1.51 1.55
CA ILE A 60 -25.93 -2.16 2.33
C ILE A 60 -25.88 -3.68 2.13
N ARG A 61 -25.72 -4.16 0.89
CA ARG A 61 -25.54 -5.60 0.61
C ARG A 61 -24.33 -6.18 1.33
N ILE A 62 -23.18 -5.49 1.31
CA ILE A 62 -21.96 -5.87 2.03
C ILE A 62 -22.23 -6.00 3.53
N ALA A 63 -22.83 -4.97 4.15
CA ALA A 63 -23.09 -4.96 5.58
C ALA A 63 -24.06 -6.08 6.00
N ALA A 64 -25.10 -6.33 5.21
CA ALA A 64 -26.05 -7.42 5.43
C ALA A 64 -25.40 -8.80 5.28
N LEU A 65 -24.55 -8.97 4.26
CA LEU A 65 -23.79 -10.21 4.04
C LEU A 65 -22.81 -10.50 5.17
N CYS A 66 -22.06 -9.49 5.65
CA CYS A 66 -21.18 -9.64 6.82
C CYS A 66 -21.97 -10.05 8.07
N ALA A 67 -23.12 -9.42 8.32
CA ALA A 67 -23.99 -9.76 9.44
C ALA A 67 -24.49 -11.21 9.36
N LEU A 68 -24.94 -11.66 8.19
CA LEU A 68 -25.42 -13.04 7.98
C LEU A 68 -24.29 -14.08 8.05
N ARG A 69 -23.10 -13.77 7.51
CA ARG A 69 -21.91 -14.64 7.58
C ARG A 69 -21.53 -14.95 9.04
N ALA A 70 -21.71 -14.00 9.96
CA ALA A 70 -21.35 -14.16 11.36
C ALA A 70 -22.12 -15.27 12.12
N PHE A 71 -23.25 -15.73 11.57
CA PHE A 71 -24.04 -16.86 12.10
C PHE A 71 -23.43 -18.24 11.77
N LYS A 72 -22.61 -18.35 10.72
CA LYS A 72 -21.93 -19.61 10.29
C LYS A 72 -22.87 -20.82 10.10
N SER A 73 -24.13 -20.58 9.76
CA SER A 73 -25.15 -21.62 9.54
C SER A 73 -25.16 -22.08 8.08
N LYS A 74 -25.17 -23.41 7.86
CA LYS A 74 -25.17 -24.01 6.51
C LYS A 74 -26.46 -23.76 5.76
N GLU A 75 -27.56 -23.54 6.48
CA GLU A 75 -28.88 -23.21 5.94
C GLU A 75 -28.89 -21.87 5.20
N LEU A 76 -27.95 -20.97 5.51
CA LEU A 76 -27.82 -19.66 4.86
C LEU A 76 -27.19 -19.74 3.47
N LYS A 77 -26.57 -20.87 3.08
CA LYS A 77 -25.88 -21.00 1.79
C LYS A 77 -26.75 -20.66 0.59
N GLN A 78 -28.05 -20.98 0.65
CA GLN A 78 -29.02 -20.68 -0.39
C GLN A 78 -29.24 -19.17 -0.60
N PHE A 79 -28.99 -18.34 0.41
CA PHE A 79 -29.08 -16.87 0.30
C PHE A 79 -27.80 -16.28 -0.30
N PHE A 80 -26.67 -16.96 -0.13
CA PHE A 80 -25.36 -16.50 -0.62
C PHE A 80 -25.13 -16.88 -2.09
N ILE A 81 -25.54 -18.07 -2.52
CA ILE A 81 -25.29 -18.55 -3.91
C ILE A 81 -25.68 -17.53 -5.00
N PRO A 82 -26.85 -16.85 -4.94
CA PRO A 82 -27.21 -15.85 -5.96
C PRO A 82 -26.24 -14.67 -6.05
N LEU A 83 -25.58 -14.30 -4.94
CA LEU A 83 -24.66 -13.17 -4.87
C LEU A 83 -23.28 -13.47 -5.47
N LEU A 84 -23.01 -14.71 -5.91
CA LEU A 84 -21.79 -15.04 -6.66
C LEU A 84 -21.69 -14.26 -7.98
N ASN A 85 -22.83 -13.85 -8.54
CA ASN A 85 -22.92 -13.04 -9.76
C ASN A 85 -23.26 -11.57 -9.48
N ASP A 86 -23.06 -11.10 -8.24
CA ASP A 86 -23.35 -9.71 -7.91
C ASP A 86 -22.50 -8.76 -8.79
N PRO A 87 -23.09 -7.69 -9.35
CA PRO A 87 -22.35 -6.74 -10.19
C PRO A 87 -21.21 -6.05 -9.42
N ASN A 88 -21.31 -5.96 -8.09
CA ASN A 88 -20.25 -5.44 -7.25
C ASN A 88 -19.26 -6.57 -6.87
N PRO A 89 -17.98 -6.46 -7.29
CA PRO A 89 -16.99 -7.53 -7.05
C PRO A 89 -16.68 -7.76 -5.57
N THR A 90 -16.84 -6.73 -4.71
CA THR A 90 -16.64 -6.88 -3.26
C THR A 90 -17.73 -7.76 -2.65
N VAL A 91 -18.98 -7.61 -3.09
CA VAL A 91 -20.09 -8.49 -2.67
C VAL A 91 -19.85 -9.93 -3.13
N ALA A 92 -19.51 -10.13 -4.40
CA ALA A 92 -19.22 -11.46 -4.94
C ALA A 92 -18.05 -12.14 -4.22
N LYS A 93 -16.96 -11.39 -3.96
CA LYS A 93 -15.81 -11.85 -3.16
C LYS A 93 -16.22 -12.29 -1.75
N LEU A 94 -16.91 -11.42 -1.01
CA LEU A 94 -17.36 -11.71 0.35
C LEU A 94 -18.31 -12.91 0.39
N THR A 95 -19.10 -13.10 -0.66
CA THR A 95 -20.01 -14.22 -0.81
C THR A 95 -19.23 -15.54 -0.91
N VAL A 96 -18.18 -15.58 -1.74
CA VAL A 96 -17.32 -16.77 -1.86
C VAL A 96 -16.65 -17.09 -0.52
N GLU A 97 -16.18 -16.08 0.21
CA GLU A 97 -15.61 -16.29 1.55
C GLU A 97 -16.64 -16.85 2.52
N ALA A 98 -17.84 -16.27 2.58
CA ALA A 98 -18.92 -16.74 3.43
C ALA A 98 -19.25 -18.21 3.13
N LEU A 99 -19.37 -18.57 1.85
CA LEU A 99 -19.60 -19.95 1.41
C LEU A 99 -18.45 -20.90 1.77
N SER A 100 -17.21 -20.45 1.64
CA SER A 100 -16.00 -21.22 1.98
C SER A 100 -15.90 -21.54 3.47
N GLU A 101 -16.34 -20.62 4.34
CA GLU A 101 -16.37 -20.79 5.80
C GLU A 101 -17.41 -21.79 6.29
N LEU A 102 -18.43 -22.09 5.48
CA LEU A 102 -19.42 -23.12 5.83
C LEU A 102 -18.84 -24.55 5.71
N GLU A 103 -17.69 -24.71 5.05
CA GLU A 103 -17.00 -25.98 4.83
C GLU A 103 -17.92 -27.08 4.23
N ASP A 104 -18.89 -26.65 3.42
CA ASP A 104 -19.86 -27.53 2.78
C ASP A 104 -19.36 -27.94 1.38
N LYS A 105 -18.97 -29.22 1.27
CA LYS A 105 -18.47 -29.80 0.01
C LYS A 105 -19.49 -29.80 -1.12
N THR A 106 -20.80 -29.69 -0.83
CA THR A 106 -21.84 -29.60 -1.86
C THR A 106 -21.75 -28.32 -2.69
N LEU A 107 -21.04 -27.30 -2.21
CA LEU A 107 -20.83 -26.02 -2.91
C LEU A 107 -19.77 -26.10 -4.02
N ALA A 108 -19.07 -27.22 -4.13
CA ALA A 108 -18.00 -27.42 -5.12
C ALA A 108 -18.44 -27.10 -6.55
N ASP A 109 -19.59 -27.62 -6.98
CA ASP A 109 -20.09 -27.41 -8.34
C ASP A 109 -20.55 -25.96 -8.56
N ASN A 110 -21.20 -25.36 -7.56
CA ASN A 110 -21.58 -23.95 -7.60
C ASN A 110 -20.35 -23.06 -7.79
N LEU A 111 -19.29 -23.26 -7.00
CA LEU A 111 -18.05 -22.48 -7.10
C LEU A 111 -17.33 -22.74 -8.43
N ARG A 112 -17.24 -23.99 -8.88
CA ARG A 112 -16.61 -24.35 -10.17
C ARG A 112 -17.27 -23.63 -11.34
N ASN A 113 -18.60 -23.53 -11.35
CA ASN A 113 -19.34 -22.89 -12.44
C ASN A 113 -19.08 -21.38 -12.56
N HIS A 114 -18.52 -20.75 -11.51
CA HIS A 114 -18.22 -19.31 -11.48
C HIS A 114 -16.72 -19.01 -11.67
N LEU A 115 -15.89 -20.00 -12.02
CA LEU A 115 -14.46 -19.79 -12.26
C LEU A 115 -14.15 -18.85 -13.45
N ASN A 116 -15.11 -18.63 -14.35
CA ASN A 116 -14.96 -17.71 -15.48
C ASN A 116 -15.39 -16.27 -15.17
N HIS A 117 -15.50 -15.90 -13.88
CA HIS A 117 -15.91 -14.55 -13.48
C HIS A 117 -14.99 -13.48 -14.10
N PRO A 118 -15.52 -12.34 -14.62
CA PRO A 118 -14.72 -11.34 -15.32
C PRO A 118 -13.62 -10.73 -14.45
N ARG A 119 -13.89 -10.54 -13.16
CA ARG A 119 -12.96 -9.94 -12.20
C ARG A 119 -11.96 -10.96 -11.62
N PRO A 120 -10.65 -10.76 -11.78
CA PRO A 120 -9.62 -11.68 -11.26
C PRO A 120 -9.67 -11.87 -9.75
N GLU A 121 -10.02 -10.84 -8.98
CA GLU A 121 -10.08 -10.89 -7.52
C GLU A 121 -11.14 -11.87 -7.03
N VAL A 122 -12.27 -11.97 -7.76
CA VAL A 122 -13.33 -12.95 -7.47
C VAL A 122 -12.87 -14.36 -7.86
N ARG A 123 -12.24 -14.52 -9.04
CA ARG A 123 -11.67 -15.82 -9.46
C ARG A 123 -10.65 -16.34 -8.46
N TYR A 124 -9.75 -15.48 -7.98
CA TYR A 124 -8.76 -15.80 -6.95
C TYR A 124 -9.43 -16.41 -5.70
N GLN A 125 -10.54 -15.83 -5.26
CA GLN A 125 -11.26 -16.28 -4.06
C GLN A 125 -12.00 -17.58 -4.29
N ILE A 126 -12.59 -17.78 -5.47
CA ILE A 126 -13.23 -19.04 -5.83
C ILE A 126 -12.19 -20.17 -5.84
N VAL A 127 -11.03 -19.94 -6.46
CA VAL A 127 -9.91 -20.88 -6.47
C VAL A 127 -9.42 -21.19 -5.04
N LYS A 128 -9.27 -20.17 -4.20
CA LYS A 128 -8.91 -20.33 -2.77
C LYS A 128 -9.92 -21.21 -2.04
N ALA A 129 -11.22 -20.99 -2.27
CA ALA A 129 -12.30 -21.77 -1.66
C ALA A 129 -12.29 -23.24 -2.13
N LEU A 130 -12.15 -23.49 -3.42
CA LEU A 130 -12.05 -24.86 -3.97
C LEU A 130 -10.86 -25.64 -3.40
N GLY A 131 -9.70 -24.98 -3.25
CA GLY A 131 -8.52 -25.58 -2.61
C GLY A 131 -8.73 -25.88 -1.12
N ARG A 132 -9.44 -25.02 -0.38
CA ARG A 132 -9.79 -25.27 1.05
C ARG A 132 -10.72 -26.46 1.19
N LEU A 133 -11.72 -26.57 0.30
CA LEU A 133 -12.69 -27.68 0.29
C LEU A 133 -12.07 -29.00 -0.22
N LYS A 134 -10.85 -28.97 -0.75
CA LYS A 134 -10.14 -30.10 -1.38
C LYS A 134 -11.00 -30.79 -2.44
N CYS A 135 -11.54 -30.00 -3.36
CA CYS A 135 -12.47 -30.48 -4.37
C CYS A 135 -11.77 -31.21 -5.54
N GLN A 136 -11.93 -32.52 -5.64
CA GLN A 136 -11.33 -33.32 -6.72
C GLN A 136 -11.93 -33.01 -8.10
N THR A 137 -13.23 -32.74 -8.17
CA THR A 137 -13.93 -32.47 -9.44
C THR A 137 -13.55 -31.12 -10.05
N ALA A 138 -12.82 -30.28 -9.32
CA ALA A 138 -12.32 -29.00 -9.80
C ALA A 138 -10.91 -29.09 -10.42
N VAL A 139 -10.19 -30.21 -10.30
CA VAL A 139 -8.78 -30.33 -10.71
C VAL A 139 -8.57 -29.94 -12.16
N ASP A 140 -9.35 -30.50 -13.09
CA ASP A 140 -9.17 -30.21 -14.52
C ASP A 140 -9.48 -28.74 -14.84
N SER A 141 -10.45 -28.11 -14.15
CA SER A 141 -10.73 -26.68 -14.28
C SER A 141 -9.63 -25.79 -13.69
N LEU A 142 -9.01 -26.22 -12.58
CA LEU A 142 -7.89 -25.52 -11.96
C LEU A 142 -6.63 -25.61 -12.82
N ILE A 143 -6.34 -26.78 -13.42
CA ILE A 143 -5.22 -26.94 -14.38
C ILE A 143 -5.43 -26.00 -15.57
N LYS A 144 -6.63 -25.98 -16.15
CA LYS A 144 -6.94 -25.04 -17.24
C LYS A 144 -6.69 -23.59 -16.84
N LEU A 145 -7.05 -23.18 -15.62
CA LEU A 145 -6.77 -21.83 -15.13
C LEU A 145 -5.28 -21.54 -14.98
N VAL A 146 -4.49 -22.51 -14.50
CA VAL A 146 -3.03 -22.40 -14.42
C VAL A 146 -2.42 -22.11 -15.79
N GLU A 147 -2.96 -22.69 -16.85
CA GLU A 147 -2.46 -22.55 -18.22
C GLU A 147 -2.97 -21.28 -18.92
N THR A 148 -4.23 -20.90 -18.68
CA THR A 148 -4.95 -19.95 -19.57
C THR A 148 -5.38 -18.62 -18.94
N ASP A 149 -5.38 -18.48 -17.61
CA ASP A 149 -5.84 -17.23 -16.97
C ASP A 149 -4.86 -16.08 -17.27
N GLN A 150 -5.38 -14.90 -17.58
CA GLN A 150 -4.56 -13.72 -17.88
C GLN A 150 -3.87 -13.15 -16.63
N ASN A 151 -4.34 -13.47 -15.43
CA ASN A 151 -3.83 -12.93 -14.18
C ASN A 151 -2.95 -13.95 -13.46
N ASN A 152 -1.64 -13.66 -13.38
CA ASN A 152 -0.67 -14.55 -12.72
C ASN A 152 -0.96 -14.78 -11.22
N GLY A 153 -1.61 -13.84 -10.53
CA GLY A 153 -2.07 -14.04 -9.16
C GLY A 153 -3.13 -15.14 -9.04
N VAL A 154 -4.06 -15.22 -9.99
CA VAL A 154 -5.07 -16.30 -10.05
C VAL A 154 -4.41 -17.64 -10.39
N ARG A 155 -3.52 -17.67 -11.38
CA ARG A 155 -2.75 -18.85 -11.78
C ARG A 155 -1.93 -19.40 -10.60
N ALA A 156 -1.16 -18.56 -9.91
CA ALA A 156 -0.38 -18.93 -8.72
C ALA A 156 -1.29 -19.49 -7.62
N LYS A 157 -2.47 -18.89 -7.42
CA LYS A 157 -3.44 -19.40 -6.44
C LYS A 157 -4.01 -20.75 -6.84
N ALA A 158 -4.22 -21.01 -8.13
CA ALA A 158 -4.69 -22.29 -8.64
C ALA A 158 -3.65 -23.39 -8.40
N VAL A 159 -2.36 -23.10 -8.62
CA VAL A 159 -1.26 -24.01 -8.26
C VAL A 159 -1.29 -24.35 -6.76
N LEU A 160 -1.42 -23.34 -5.89
CA LEU A 160 -1.50 -23.58 -4.44
C LEU A 160 -2.78 -24.33 -4.02
N ALA A 161 -3.89 -24.14 -4.73
CA ALA A 161 -5.13 -24.90 -4.50
C ALA A 161 -4.94 -26.37 -4.90
N LEU A 162 -4.31 -26.63 -6.05
CA LEU A 162 -3.93 -27.97 -6.50
C LEU A 162 -2.99 -28.67 -5.50
N ALA A 163 -2.05 -27.93 -4.90
CA ALA A 163 -1.16 -28.44 -3.86
C ALA A 163 -1.94 -28.97 -2.64
N LYS A 164 -3.02 -28.29 -2.26
CA LYS A 164 -3.90 -28.71 -1.14
C LYS A 164 -4.77 -29.91 -1.48
N ILE A 165 -5.15 -30.04 -2.75
CA ILE A 165 -5.93 -31.17 -3.27
C ILE A 165 -5.05 -32.43 -3.41
N GLN A 166 -3.76 -32.25 -3.74
CA GLN A 166 -2.77 -33.32 -3.93
C GLN A 166 -3.08 -34.29 -5.09
N ASP A 167 -3.70 -33.80 -6.17
CA ASP A 167 -3.90 -34.59 -7.40
C ASP A 167 -2.62 -34.61 -8.26
N LYS A 168 -2.21 -35.82 -8.68
CA LYS A 168 -1.03 -36.05 -9.51
C LYS A 168 -1.18 -35.53 -10.95
N LYS A 169 -2.39 -35.32 -11.46
CA LYS A 169 -2.63 -34.74 -12.80
C LYS A 169 -1.97 -33.37 -12.97
N ALA A 170 -1.85 -32.62 -11.88
CA ALA A 170 -1.25 -31.29 -11.90
C ALA A 170 0.28 -31.28 -11.93
N LEU A 171 0.96 -32.43 -11.77
CA LEU A 171 2.42 -32.48 -11.65
C LEU A 171 3.12 -31.90 -12.88
N ASN A 172 2.74 -32.32 -14.09
CA ASN A 172 3.39 -31.87 -15.33
C ASN A 172 3.07 -30.40 -15.67
N PRO A 173 1.80 -29.95 -15.67
CA PRO A 173 1.48 -28.53 -15.90
C PRO A 173 2.19 -27.58 -14.92
N VAL A 174 2.32 -27.98 -13.64
CA VAL A 174 3.03 -27.15 -12.64
C VAL A 174 4.54 -27.21 -12.82
N LEU A 175 5.09 -28.30 -13.36
CA LEU A 175 6.53 -28.44 -13.59
C LEU A 175 7.04 -27.45 -14.63
N GLU A 176 6.22 -27.13 -15.63
CA GLU A 176 6.54 -26.13 -16.66
C GLU A 176 6.65 -24.71 -16.08
N LEU A 177 5.89 -24.40 -15.03
CA LEU A 177 5.92 -23.08 -14.38
C LEU A 177 7.22 -22.78 -13.63
N LEU A 178 8.03 -23.80 -13.33
CA LEU A 178 9.34 -23.61 -12.70
C LEU A 178 10.30 -22.77 -13.58
N SER A 179 10.04 -22.73 -14.88
CA SER A 179 10.81 -21.94 -15.86
C SER A 179 10.07 -20.66 -16.31
N HIS A 180 8.99 -20.27 -15.63
CA HIS A 180 8.24 -19.06 -15.96
C HIS A 180 8.98 -17.78 -15.52
N GLU A 181 8.83 -16.70 -16.27
CA GLU A 181 9.38 -15.38 -15.93
C GLU A 181 8.76 -14.73 -14.67
N ASP A 182 7.57 -15.17 -14.26
CA ASP A 182 6.84 -14.57 -13.14
C ASP A 182 7.23 -15.31 -11.86
N ARG A 183 7.86 -14.55 -10.96
CA ARG A 183 8.43 -15.10 -9.72
C ARG A 183 7.38 -15.73 -8.80
N ASP A 184 6.14 -15.24 -8.79
CA ASP A 184 5.10 -15.78 -7.91
C ASP A 184 4.60 -17.13 -8.43
N LEU A 185 4.55 -17.31 -9.75
CA LEU A 185 4.27 -18.61 -10.37
C LEU A 185 5.36 -19.62 -10.04
N VAL A 186 6.63 -19.22 -10.15
CA VAL A 186 7.75 -20.08 -9.78
C VAL A 186 7.69 -20.44 -8.29
N ILE A 187 7.45 -19.46 -7.39
CA ILE A 187 7.26 -19.70 -5.96
C ILE A 187 6.10 -20.67 -5.71
N ALA A 188 4.95 -20.45 -6.35
CA ALA A 188 3.78 -21.30 -6.18
C ALA A 188 4.05 -22.73 -6.66
N ALA A 189 4.76 -22.90 -7.77
CA ALA A 189 5.17 -24.19 -8.31
C ALA A 189 6.15 -24.92 -7.36
N ILE A 190 7.16 -24.21 -6.83
CA ILE A 190 8.05 -24.76 -5.81
C ILE A 190 7.22 -25.23 -4.60
N LYS A 191 6.37 -24.37 -4.04
CA LYS A 191 5.49 -24.69 -2.90
C LYS A 191 4.58 -25.88 -3.18
N PHE A 192 4.05 -25.99 -4.40
CA PHE A 192 3.28 -27.14 -4.83
C PHE A 192 4.09 -28.42 -4.69
N PHE A 193 5.30 -28.50 -5.26
CA PHE A 193 6.13 -29.70 -5.15
C PHE A 193 6.59 -29.99 -3.73
N LEU A 194 6.82 -28.97 -2.89
CA LEU A 194 7.15 -29.16 -1.49
C LEU A 194 6.02 -29.81 -0.68
N ALA A 195 4.77 -29.68 -1.12
CA ALA A 195 3.61 -30.31 -0.47
C ALA A 195 3.44 -31.81 -0.82
N PHE A 196 4.21 -32.35 -1.76
CA PHE A 196 4.21 -33.77 -2.11
C PHE A 196 5.38 -34.48 -1.37
N GLU A 197 5.06 -35.47 -0.53
CA GLU A 197 6.04 -36.10 0.38
C GLU A 197 7.11 -36.99 -0.30
N LYS A 198 6.95 -37.31 -1.60
CA LYS A 198 7.96 -38.01 -2.42
C LYS A 198 7.85 -37.54 -3.87
N SER A 199 8.95 -37.07 -4.44
CA SER A 199 8.98 -36.60 -5.82
C SER A 199 8.95 -37.80 -6.78
N ASP A 200 7.76 -38.17 -7.25
CA ASP A 200 7.54 -39.04 -8.42
C ASP A 200 8.08 -38.40 -9.74
N ILE A 201 8.75 -37.24 -9.64
CA ILE A 201 9.23 -36.42 -10.76
C ILE A 201 10.74 -36.54 -10.86
N VAL A 202 11.19 -37.13 -11.95
CA VAL A 202 12.61 -37.21 -12.33
C VAL A 202 13.18 -35.80 -12.52
N ASN A 203 14.37 -35.55 -11.98
CA ASN A 203 15.14 -34.28 -12.09
C ASN A 203 14.54 -33.04 -11.40
N LEU A 204 13.55 -33.18 -10.50
CA LEU A 204 13.02 -32.03 -9.76
C LEU A 204 14.10 -31.31 -8.93
N GLU A 205 14.94 -32.07 -8.21
CA GLU A 205 15.99 -31.49 -7.36
C GLU A 205 17.01 -30.68 -8.17
N GLU A 206 17.44 -31.19 -9.33
CA GLU A 206 18.35 -30.48 -10.23
C GLU A 206 17.71 -29.22 -10.82
N LYS A 207 16.43 -29.28 -11.23
CA LYS A 207 15.70 -28.09 -11.67
C LYS A 207 15.63 -27.02 -10.58
N LEU A 208 15.34 -27.42 -9.34
CA LEU A 208 15.30 -26.49 -8.21
C LEU A 208 16.68 -25.87 -7.93
N LYS A 209 17.75 -26.65 -8.00
CA LYS A 209 19.13 -26.13 -7.86
C LYS A 209 19.42 -25.05 -8.91
N VAL A 210 19.11 -25.33 -10.18
CA VAL A 210 19.28 -24.35 -11.27
C VAL A 210 18.51 -23.06 -10.99
N ILE A 211 17.23 -23.17 -10.62
CA ILE A 211 16.39 -22.00 -10.31
C ILE A 211 16.98 -21.15 -9.18
N PHE A 212 17.44 -21.77 -8.09
CA PHE A 212 18.02 -21.02 -6.97
C PHE A 212 19.38 -20.39 -7.28
N LEU A 213 20.14 -20.96 -8.21
CA LEU A 213 21.39 -20.37 -8.69
C LEU A 213 21.13 -19.21 -9.66
N GLU A 214 20.17 -19.36 -10.58
CA GLU A 214 19.81 -18.34 -11.56
C GLU A 214 18.99 -17.19 -10.97
N ASN A 215 18.22 -17.44 -9.91
CA ASN A 215 17.33 -16.46 -9.28
C ASN A 215 17.71 -16.21 -7.81
N PRO A 216 18.68 -15.31 -7.54
CA PRO A 216 19.12 -14.97 -6.18
C PRO A 216 18.00 -14.52 -5.26
N TRP A 217 16.96 -13.89 -5.84
CA TRP A 217 15.78 -13.45 -5.11
C TRP A 217 14.94 -14.63 -4.59
N ILE A 218 14.63 -15.60 -5.45
CA ILE A 218 13.87 -16.80 -5.06
C ILE A 218 14.63 -17.56 -3.99
N LYS A 219 15.96 -17.73 -4.16
CA LYS A 219 16.83 -18.30 -3.13
C LYS A 219 16.73 -17.53 -1.82
N SER A 220 16.87 -16.21 -1.85
CA SER A 220 16.80 -15.35 -0.65
C SER A 220 15.44 -15.42 0.06
N TYR A 221 14.35 -15.47 -0.70
CA TYR A 221 13.00 -15.62 -0.20
C TYR A 221 12.83 -16.94 0.55
N PHE A 222 13.20 -18.08 -0.05
CA PHE A 222 13.08 -19.38 0.60
C PHE A 222 14.04 -19.56 1.78
N LEU A 223 15.24 -18.96 1.72
CA LEU A 223 16.17 -18.92 2.87
C LEU A 223 15.57 -18.18 4.08
N ARG A 224 14.81 -17.10 3.85
CA ARG A 224 14.16 -16.33 4.92
C ARG A 224 12.85 -16.95 5.37
N SER A 225 12.13 -17.62 4.48
CA SER A 225 10.88 -18.35 4.72
C SER A 225 11.10 -19.80 5.20
N PHE A 226 12.33 -20.17 5.51
CA PHE A 226 12.75 -21.55 5.78
C PHE A 226 12.04 -22.21 6.98
N LEU A 227 11.57 -21.40 7.94
CA LEU A 227 10.82 -21.85 9.11
C LEU A 227 9.49 -22.55 8.77
N GLU A 228 8.82 -22.10 7.71
CA GLU A 228 7.50 -22.61 7.32
C GLU A 228 7.61 -23.86 6.43
N ASN A 229 8.78 -24.07 5.81
CA ASN A 229 9.02 -25.13 4.84
C ASN A 229 9.84 -26.26 5.48
N GLN A 230 9.21 -27.13 6.27
CA GLN A 230 9.86 -28.32 6.87
C GLN A 230 10.21 -29.42 5.85
N SER A 231 10.43 -29.06 4.58
CA SER A 231 10.68 -29.99 3.50
C SER A 231 12.16 -30.40 3.45
N LYS A 232 12.41 -31.71 3.51
CA LYS A 232 13.75 -32.29 3.34
C LYS A 232 14.34 -31.99 1.95
N LEU A 233 13.50 -31.94 0.92
CA LEU A 233 13.91 -31.59 -0.45
C LEU A 233 14.41 -30.15 -0.51
N LEU A 234 13.68 -29.20 0.09
CA LEU A 234 14.13 -27.80 0.11
C LEU A 234 15.42 -27.65 0.92
N GLU A 235 15.55 -28.36 2.05
CA GLU A 235 16.78 -28.33 2.85
C GLU A 235 17.98 -28.89 2.08
N SER A 236 17.83 -30.01 1.34
CA SER A 236 18.93 -30.57 0.55
C SER A 236 19.36 -29.59 -0.55
N VAL A 237 18.40 -29.02 -1.28
CA VAL A 237 18.66 -28.07 -2.36
C VAL A 237 19.32 -26.80 -1.81
N LEU A 238 18.76 -26.19 -0.78
CA LEU A 238 19.31 -24.96 -0.20
C LEU A 238 20.72 -25.17 0.35
N ARG A 239 21.01 -26.31 1.00
CA ARG A 239 22.37 -26.62 1.46
C ARG A 239 23.35 -26.80 0.29
N ALA A 240 22.91 -27.39 -0.82
CA ALA A 240 23.74 -27.59 -2.00
C ALA A 240 24.13 -26.27 -2.70
N VAL A 241 23.27 -25.24 -2.64
CA VAL A 241 23.48 -23.95 -3.35
C VAL A 241 23.84 -22.78 -2.43
N SER A 242 23.94 -22.98 -1.11
CA SER A 242 24.17 -21.91 -0.12
C SER A 242 25.57 -21.94 0.48
N THR A 243 26.04 -20.76 0.87
CA THR A 243 27.32 -20.58 1.57
C THR A 243 27.24 -21.01 3.03
N GLN A 244 28.39 -21.27 3.66
CA GLN A 244 28.46 -21.65 5.08
C GLN A 244 27.81 -20.62 6.02
N ARG A 245 27.89 -19.32 5.68
CA ARG A 245 27.25 -18.25 6.44
C ARG A 245 25.73 -18.29 6.33
N GLU A 246 25.20 -18.55 5.13
CA GLU A 246 23.76 -18.71 4.89
C GLU A 246 23.23 -19.96 5.59
N ILE A 247 23.99 -21.07 5.57
CA ILE A 247 23.64 -22.31 6.29
C ILE A 247 23.55 -22.07 7.80
N ARG A 248 24.54 -21.40 8.40
CA ARG A 248 24.47 -21.02 9.82
C ARG A 248 23.24 -20.17 10.12
N ARG A 249 22.90 -19.23 9.23
CA ARG A 249 21.69 -18.41 9.37
C ARG A 249 20.41 -19.25 9.31
N MET A 250 20.32 -20.20 8.38
CA MET A 250 19.19 -21.15 8.31
C MET A 250 19.06 -21.96 9.61
N GLU A 251 20.17 -22.45 10.14
CA GLU A 251 20.21 -23.24 11.38
C GLU A 251 19.82 -22.42 12.62
N THR A 252 20.24 -21.15 12.70
CA THR A 252 19.77 -20.24 13.77
C THR A 252 18.28 -19.91 13.68
N LEU A 253 17.70 -19.98 12.49
CA LEU A 253 16.27 -19.74 12.29
C LEU A 253 15.44 -21.00 12.60
N LYS A 254 16.00 -22.22 12.58
CA LYS A 254 15.28 -23.45 12.96
C LYS A 254 14.91 -23.42 14.45
N GLY A 255 13.61 -23.49 14.76
CA GLY A 255 13.11 -23.66 16.14
C GLY A 255 12.23 -22.52 16.69
N GLY A 256 11.94 -21.49 15.90
CA GLY A 256 10.92 -20.49 16.26
C GLY A 256 9.50 -21.06 16.19
N LYS A 257 8.64 -20.73 17.17
CA LYS A 257 7.20 -21.05 17.09
C LYS A 257 6.57 -20.28 15.91
N PRO A 258 5.55 -20.85 15.22
CA PRO A 258 4.78 -20.09 14.25
C PRO A 258 4.17 -18.86 14.96
N GLU A 259 4.52 -17.68 14.45
CA GLU A 259 4.05 -16.42 15.01
C GLU A 259 2.56 -16.21 14.65
N SER A 260 1.78 -15.72 15.60
CA SER A 260 0.42 -15.25 15.33
C SER A 260 0.49 -13.87 14.65
N GLY A 261 -0.11 -13.71 13.47
CA GLY A 261 -0.14 -12.44 12.73
C GLY A 261 0.38 -12.57 11.30
N MET A 262 0.91 -11.49 10.74
CA MET A 262 1.66 -11.51 9.48
C MET A 262 2.80 -12.52 9.57
N SER A 263 3.06 -13.28 8.50
CA SER A 263 4.21 -14.19 8.44
C SER A 263 5.49 -13.44 8.02
N SER A 264 6.67 -14.01 8.27
CA SER A 264 7.95 -13.40 7.83
C SER A 264 8.08 -13.39 6.30
N GLU A 265 7.44 -14.35 5.64
CA GLU A 265 7.32 -14.42 4.20
C GLU A 265 6.42 -13.30 3.66
N GLU A 266 5.24 -13.14 4.25
CA GLU A 266 4.27 -12.10 3.87
C GLU A 266 4.88 -10.70 4.07
N ALA A 267 5.59 -10.48 5.16
CA ALA A 267 6.28 -9.22 5.43
C ALA A 267 7.36 -8.91 4.37
N LEU A 268 8.06 -9.92 3.86
CA LEU A 268 9.06 -9.76 2.82
C LEU A 268 8.41 -9.38 1.50
N LEU A 269 7.39 -10.14 1.06
CA LEU A 269 6.67 -9.86 -0.18
C LEU A 269 6.02 -8.47 -0.16
N LEU A 270 5.39 -8.11 0.96
CA LEU A 270 4.79 -6.79 1.16
C LEU A 270 5.83 -5.68 1.19
N GLY A 271 6.93 -5.85 1.93
CA GLY A 271 8.00 -4.85 1.99
C GLY A 271 8.60 -4.56 0.61
N GLU A 272 8.73 -5.59 -0.23
CA GLU A 272 9.27 -5.45 -1.57
C GLU A 272 8.30 -4.77 -2.55
N ILE A 273 7.03 -5.17 -2.60
CA ILE A 273 6.06 -4.49 -3.47
C ILE A 273 5.87 -3.03 -3.05
N ILE A 274 5.95 -2.74 -1.75
CA ILE A 274 5.90 -1.36 -1.24
C ILE A 274 7.17 -0.60 -1.66
N THR A 275 8.35 -1.22 -1.59
CA THR A 275 9.58 -0.60 -2.10
C THR A 275 9.48 -0.33 -3.60
N GLU A 276 8.95 -1.27 -4.38
CA GLU A 276 8.77 -1.13 -5.83
C GLU A 276 7.78 -0.01 -6.18
N LYS A 277 6.67 0.10 -5.46
CA LYS A 277 5.59 1.06 -5.75
C LYS A 277 5.83 2.45 -5.16
N CYS A 278 6.55 2.56 -4.04
CA CYS A 278 6.66 3.80 -3.25
C CYS A 278 8.11 4.25 -2.98
N GLY A 279 9.11 3.41 -3.28
CA GLY A 279 10.51 3.64 -2.93
C GLY A 279 10.86 3.42 -1.44
N LEU A 280 9.85 3.21 -0.60
CA LEU A 280 9.96 3.15 0.86
C LEU A 280 10.52 1.82 1.35
N ARG A 281 11.45 1.88 2.30
CA ARG A 281 12.06 0.69 2.91
C ARG A 281 11.40 0.34 4.24
N PHE A 282 10.94 -0.90 4.37
CA PHE A 282 10.47 -1.47 5.63
C PHE A 282 11.44 -2.53 6.15
N SER A 283 11.89 -2.36 7.38
CA SER A 283 12.76 -3.33 8.07
C SER A 283 12.05 -4.05 9.21
N ASP A 284 11.01 -3.44 9.79
CA ASP A 284 10.28 -3.97 10.94
C ASP A 284 8.90 -4.49 10.52
N LYS A 285 8.76 -5.81 10.61
CA LYS A 285 7.53 -6.56 10.38
C LYS A 285 6.36 -6.07 11.25
N LYS A 286 6.60 -5.77 12.54
CA LYS A 286 5.54 -5.36 13.47
C LYS A 286 5.02 -3.96 13.14
N VAL A 287 5.91 -3.07 12.72
CA VAL A 287 5.52 -1.72 12.26
C VAL A 287 4.66 -1.83 11.01
N LEU A 288 5.11 -2.63 10.03
CA LEU A 288 4.38 -2.86 8.79
C LEU A 288 3.00 -3.47 9.03
N GLU A 289 2.91 -4.51 9.86
CA GLU A 289 1.65 -5.15 10.25
C GLU A 289 0.70 -4.16 10.93
N LYS A 290 1.20 -3.38 11.89
CA LYS A 290 0.40 -2.37 12.60
C LYS A 290 -0.14 -1.32 11.65
N GLN A 291 0.68 -0.79 10.74
CA GLN A 291 0.29 0.21 9.76
C GLN A 291 -0.79 -0.35 8.82
N LEU A 292 -0.51 -1.48 8.16
CA LEU A 292 -1.38 -2.02 7.11
C LEU A 292 -2.64 -2.72 7.61
N SER A 293 -2.73 -3.09 8.90
CA SER A 293 -3.89 -3.80 9.45
C SER A 293 -5.23 -3.09 9.21
N ARG A 294 -5.23 -1.74 9.18
CA ARG A 294 -6.41 -0.92 8.92
C ARG A 294 -6.89 -1.03 7.46
N ASP A 295 -5.97 -1.17 6.53
CA ASP A 295 -6.29 -1.32 5.11
C ASP A 295 -6.99 -2.66 4.83
N LEU A 296 -6.56 -3.75 5.49
CA LEU A 296 -7.21 -5.06 5.34
C LEU A 296 -8.70 -4.97 5.71
N GLN A 297 -9.02 -4.26 6.80
CA GLN A 297 -10.40 -4.04 7.22
C GLN A 297 -11.16 -3.15 6.22
N LYS A 298 -10.55 -2.05 5.77
CA LYS A 298 -11.15 -1.08 4.85
C LYS A 298 -11.54 -1.71 3.50
N PHE A 299 -10.71 -2.59 2.97
CA PHE A 299 -10.93 -3.23 1.66
C PHE A 299 -11.50 -4.65 1.76
N TYR A 300 -11.91 -5.08 2.96
CA TYR A 300 -12.42 -6.43 3.21
C TYR A 300 -11.48 -7.51 2.65
N VAL A 301 -10.19 -7.36 2.91
CA VAL A 301 -9.15 -8.31 2.49
C VAL A 301 -8.88 -9.27 3.64
N SER A 302 -8.99 -10.57 3.35
CA SER A 302 -9.02 -11.62 4.38
C SER A 302 -7.65 -12.15 4.78
N SER A 303 -6.59 -11.78 4.06
CA SER A 303 -5.22 -12.27 4.31
C SER A 303 -4.17 -11.34 3.71
N TRP A 304 -2.97 -11.30 4.29
CA TRP A 304 -1.85 -10.50 3.79
C TRP A 304 -1.43 -10.89 2.36
N MET A 305 -1.44 -12.18 2.04
CA MET A 305 -1.19 -12.64 0.66
C MET A 305 -2.23 -12.13 -0.35
N GLU A 306 -3.50 -12.03 0.04
CA GLU A 306 -4.52 -11.43 -0.83
C GLU A 306 -4.25 -9.94 -1.02
N TYR A 307 -3.85 -9.23 0.04
CA TYR A 307 -3.48 -7.81 -0.05
C TYR A 307 -2.29 -7.61 -1.00
N TYR A 308 -1.24 -8.43 -0.85
CA TYR A 308 -0.09 -8.46 -1.75
C TYR A 308 -0.50 -8.68 -3.22
N HIS A 309 -1.29 -9.71 -3.51
CA HIS A 309 -1.74 -9.97 -4.89
C HIS A 309 -2.65 -8.86 -5.43
N THR A 310 -3.44 -8.21 -4.58
CA THR A 310 -4.26 -7.06 -4.98
C THR A 310 -3.38 -5.89 -5.40
N LEU A 311 -2.31 -5.59 -4.64
CA LEU A 311 -1.34 -4.55 -4.98
C LEU A 311 -0.56 -4.85 -6.27
N LYS A 312 -0.24 -6.13 -6.50
CA LYS A 312 0.60 -6.55 -7.63
C LYS A 312 -0.17 -6.77 -8.92
N TYR A 313 -1.35 -7.39 -8.85
CA TYR A 313 -2.11 -7.89 -10.00
C TYR A 313 -3.54 -7.33 -10.10
N GLY A 314 -4.01 -6.52 -9.14
CA GLY A 314 -5.39 -6.02 -9.12
C GLY A 314 -5.67 -4.97 -10.19
N GLN A 315 -6.81 -5.09 -10.87
CA GLN A 315 -7.20 -4.15 -11.94
C GLN A 315 -7.58 -2.77 -11.39
N ASP A 316 -8.24 -2.73 -10.23
CA ASP A 316 -8.65 -1.50 -9.53
C ASP A 316 -7.70 -1.15 -8.35
N SER A 317 -6.44 -1.57 -8.44
CA SER A 317 -5.42 -1.43 -7.38
C SER A 317 -5.14 0.02 -6.98
N GLN A 318 -5.51 1.02 -7.79
CA GLN A 318 -5.29 2.44 -7.50
C GLN A 318 -5.86 2.88 -6.15
N SER A 319 -7.08 2.44 -5.81
CA SER A 319 -7.70 2.80 -4.52
C SER A 319 -6.97 2.19 -3.32
N VAL A 320 -6.47 0.96 -3.49
CA VAL A 320 -5.69 0.23 -2.48
C VAL A 320 -4.29 0.84 -2.34
N LEU A 321 -3.66 1.18 -3.46
CA LEU A 321 -2.36 1.87 -3.52
C LEU A 321 -2.44 3.25 -2.86
N MET A 322 -3.49 4.01 -3.13
CA MET A 322 -3.72 5.32 -2.50
C MET A 322 -3.83 5.20 -0.97
N SER A 323 -4.57 4.21 -0.48
CA SER A 323 -4.69 3.94 0.96
C SER A 323 -3.39 3.43 1.57
N LEU A 324 -2.64 2.61 0.81
CA LEU A 324 -1.31 2.16 1.19
C LEU A 324 -0.42 3.39 1.41
N TYR A 325 -0.34 4.31 0.44
CA TYR A 325 0.47 5.53 0.54
C TYR A 325 0.13 6.34 1.79
N ASP A 326 -1.15 6.62 2.02
CA ASP A 326 -1.62 7.34 3.21
C ASP A 326 -1.26 6.63 4.53
N THR A 327 -1.15 5.30 4.51
CA THR A 327 -0.90 4.47 5.70
C THR A 327 0.59 4.32 6.01
N VAL A 328 1.43 4.25 4.98
CA VAL A 328 2.87 3.99 5.11
C VAL A 328 3.70 5.25 5.27
N THR A 329 3.18 6.42 4.89
CA THR A 329 3.83 7.70 5.14
C THR A 329 3.76 8.07 6.62
N ASP A 330 4.89 8.53 7.17
CA ASP A 330 4.97 9.08 8.53
C ASP A 330 5.12 10.60 8.46
N PRO A 331 4.01 11.37 8.56
CA PRO A 331 4.05 12.81 8.39
C PRO A 331 4.65 13.48 9.63
N CYS A 332 5.95 13.75 9.59
CA CYS A 332 6.67 14.55 10.57
C CYS A 332 7.22 15.82 9.91
N THR A 333 6.43 16.90 9.89
CA THR A 333 6.84 18.21 9.37
C THR A 333 6.41 19.35 10.31
N GLY A 334 7.17 20.43 10.32
CA GLY A 334 6.91 21.61 11.15
C GLY A 334 7.20 22.89 10.38
N PHE A 335 6.53 23.98 10.77
CA PHE A 335 6.80 25.30 10.22
C PHE A 335 8.23 25.76 10.53
N PHE A 336 8.88 26.36 9.53
CA PHE A 336 10.25 26.88 9.60
C PHE A 336 11.29 25.88 10.13
N SER A 337 11.09 24.60 9.82
CA SER A 337 12.08 23.54 10.10
C SER A 337 13.43 23.84 9.41
N GLU A 338 14.55 23.40 10.00
CA GLU A 338 15.92 23.64 9.49
C GLU A 338 16.28 25.15 9.39
N PRO A 339 16.33 25.90 10.52
CA PRO A 339 16.44 27.36 10.52
C PRO A 339 17.69 27.89 9.80
N ASN A 340 18.83 27.21 9.92
CA ASN A 340 20.06 27.61 9.24
C ASN A 340 19.92 27.56 7.71
N GLN A 341 19.19 26.56 7.18
CA GLN A 341 18.95 26.46 5.75
C GLN A 341 17.96 27.51 5.27
N ASN A 342 16.93 27.80 6.07
CA ASN A 342 15.95 28.85 5.77
C ASN A 342 16.63 30.21 5.72
N LYS A 343 17.59 30.47 6.62
CA LYS A 343 18.41 31.67 6.62
C LYS A 343 19.20 31.80 5.31
N VAL A 344 19.92 30.77 4.89
CA VAL A 344 20.68 30.76 3.61
C VAL A 344 19.76 30.94 2.40
N LEU A 345 18.56 30.36 2.44
CA LEU A 345 17.58 30.52 1.37
C LEU A 345 17.09 31.97 1.26
N ALA A 346 16.72 32.60 2.38
CA ALA A 346 16.22 33.97 2.42
C ALA A 346 17.32 35.02 2.16
N GLU A 347 18.45 34.92 2.84
CA GLU A 347 19.49 35.97 2.80
C GLU A 347 20.47 35.83 1.63
N THR A 348 20.48 34.70 0.93
CA THR A 348 21.47 34.43 -0.13
C THR A 348 20.84 33.91 -1.42
N LEU A 349 20.22 32.72 -1.39
CA LEU A 349 19.80 32.05 -2.64
C LEU A 349 18.68 32.80 -3.38
N ILE A 350 17.66 33.27 -2.65
CA ILE A 350 16.55 34.02 -3.26
C ILE A 350 17.05 35.36 -3.84
N PRO A 351 17.79 36.20 -3.08
CA PRO A 351 18.35 37.45 -3.62
C PRO A 351 19.22 37.24 -4.87
N GLU A 352 20.07 36.22 -4.89
CA GLU A 352 20.91 35.87 -6.05
C GLU A 352 20.04 35.58 -7.30
N LEU A 353 19.00 34.75 -7.15
CA LEU A 353 18.09 34.41 -8.24
C LEU A 353 17.30 35.61 -8.75
N ILE A 354 16.80 36.47 -7.85
CA ILE A 354 16.09 37.70 -8.26
C ILE A 354 17.00 38.57 -9.13
N GLN A 355 18.26 38.77 -8.73
CA GLN A 355 19.21 39.56 -9.51
C GLN A 355 19.50 38.95 -10.88
N GLU A 356 19.65 37.63 -10.96
CA GLU A 356 19.86 36.90 -12.21
C GLU A 356 18.63 37.01 -13.14
N PHE A 357 17.43 36.90 -12.58
CA PHE A 357 16.19 36.89 -13.34
C PHE A 357 15.86 38.27 -13.90
N VAL A 358 16.09 39.32 -13.11
CA VAL A 358 15.99 40.71 -13.58
C VAL A 358 16.96 40.98 -14.75
N LYS A 359 18.16 40.39 -14.74
CA LYS A 359 19.15 40.55 -15.82
C LYS A 359 18.80 39.74 -17.08
N SER A 360 18.31 38.51 -16.90
CA SER A 360 17.99 37.60 -18.00
C SER A 360 16.59 37.83 -18.61
N GLY A 361 15.73 38.59 -17.94
CA GLY A 361 14.34 38.81 -18.36
C GLY A 361 13.39 37.65 -18.00
N ARG A 362 13.80 36.72 -17.13
CA ARG A 362 12.91 35.68 -16.61
C ARG A 362 11.95 36.28 -15.57
N GLU A 363 10.66 35.93 -15.68
CA GLU A 363 9.60 36.57 -14.88
C GLU A 363 9.16 35.76 -13.65
N GLN A 364 9.53 34.47 -13.54
CA GLN A 364 8.99 33.60 -12.48
C GLN A 364 10.03 32.61 -11.94
N ILE A 365 10.32 32.73 -10.63
CA ILE A 365 11.11 31.75 -9.86
C ILE A 365 10.21 30.58 -9.48
N ARG A 366 10.68 29.35 -9.71
CA ARG A 366 9.94 28.13 -9.37
C ARG A 366 10.67 27.36 -8.28
N ILE A 367 9.97 27.10 -7.18
CA ILE A 367 10.49 26.33 -6.05
C ILE A 367 9.68 25.04 -5.86
N LEU A 368 10.36 23.91 -5.67
CA LEU A 368 9.74 22.62 -5.38
C LEU A 368 10.02 22.21 -3.93
N SER A 369 8.98 21.84 -3.18
CA SER A 369 9.08 21.18 -1.87
C SER A 369 8.68 19.72 -2.02
N CYS A 370 9.68 18.84 -1.99
CA CYS A 370 9.55 17.39 -2.14
C CYS A 370 9.17 16.75 -0.80
N GLY A 371 8.08 15.99 -0.75
CA GLY A 371 7.59 15.39 0.49
C GLY A 371 6.97 16.44 1.41
N CYS A 372 6.16 17.34 0.85
CA CYS A 372 5.59 18.48 1.56
C CYS A 372 4.67 18.11 2.73
N SER A 373 4.27 16.83 2.83
CA SER A 373 3.41 16.31 3.87
C SER A 373 2.15 17.17 3.97
N PHE A 374 1.72 17.56 5.18
CA PHE A 374 0.54 18.40 5.36
C PHE A 374 0.78 19.90 5.12
N GLY A 375 1.89 20.31 4.48
CA GLY A 375 2.10 21.66 3.93
C GLY A 375 3.01 22.66 4.68
N PRO A 376 3.38 22.51 5.97
CA PRO A 376 4.17 23.52 6.68
C PRO A 376 5.46 23.95 6.00
N GLU A 377 6.21 23.04 5.38
CA GLU A 377 7.45 23.38 4.68
C GLU A 377 7.17 24.27 3.47
N THR A 378 6.23 23.88 2.61
CA THR A 378 5.82 24.65 1.44
C THR A 378 5.34 26.05 1.83
N TYR A 379 4.54 26.15 2.90
CA TYR A 379 4.07 27.43 3.40
C TYR A 379 5.18 28.28 4.02
N SER A 380 6.14 27.67 4.72
CA SER A 380 7.29 28.39 5.28
C SER A 380 8.15 28.97 4.16
N LEU A 381 8.39 28.21 3.09
CA LEU A 381 9.11 28.69 1.90
C LEU A 381 8.35 29.85 1.25
N ALA A 382 7.03 29.75 1.10
CA ALA A 382 6.21 30.82 0.56
C ALA A 382 6.29 32.10 1.41
N MET A 383 6.23 31.99 2.74
CA MET A 383 6.39 33.13 3.64
C MET A 383 7.78 33.76 3.56
N LEU A 384 8.85 32.96 3.49
CA LEU A 384 10.22 33.47 3.30
C LEU A 384 10.35 34.24 1.99
N ILE A 385 9.73 33.75 0.92
CA ILE A 385 9.74 34.42 -0.38
C ILE A 385 9.00 35.76 -0.33
N LEU A 386 7.85 35.82 0.34
CA LEU A 386 7.07 37.05 0.48
C LEU A 386 7.81 38.14 1.25
N GLU A 387 8.70 37.76 2.17
CA GLU A 387 9.56 38.70 2.89
C GLU A 387 10.71 39.25 2.02
N GLU A 388 11.12 38.55 0.96
CA GLU A 388 12.29 38.92 0.14
C GLU A 388 11.91 39.54 -1.22
N ILE A 389 10.86 39.03 -1.87
CA ILE A 389 10.42 39.51 -3.19
C ILE A 389 9.61 40.79 -3.02
N HIS A 390 10.28 41.92 -3.29
CA HIS A 390 9.68 43.25 -3.36
C HIS A 390 9.58 43.81 -4.78
N SER A 391 9.99 43.03 -5.80
CA SER A 391 10.07 43.47 -7.19
C SER A 391 8.83 43.06 -7.98
N ASP A 392 8.14 44.03 -8.59
CA ASP A 392 7.01 43.78 -9.49
C ASP A 392 7.39 42.98 -10.75
N LYS A 393 8.70 42.87 -11.06
CA LYS A 393 9.21 42.22 -12.27
C LYS A 393 9.41 40.71 -12.15
N VAL A 394 9.55 40.18 -10.93
CA VAL A 394 9.85 38.76 -10.71
C VAL A 394 8.82 38.19 -9.74
N LYS A 395 8.03 37.25 -10.22
CA LYS A 395 7.09 36.47 -9.43
C LYS A 395 7.75 35.21 -8.90
N ALA A 396 7.12 34.55 -7.94
CA ALA A 396 7.51 33.23 -7.50
C ALA A 396 6.31 32.28 -7.46
N GLN A 397 6.59 30.98 -7.44
CA GLN A 397 5.61 29.95 -7.16
C GLN A 397 6.30 28.81 -6.40
N VAL A 398 5.64 28.32 -5.35
CA VAL A 398 6.13 27.20 -4.54
C VAL A 398 5.20 26.00 -4.75
N THR A 399 5.72 24.95 -5.35
CA THR A 399 4.99 23.70 -5.58
C THR A 399 5.35 22.70 -4.49
N GLY A 400 4.39 22.31 -3.65
CA GLY A 400 4.51 21.20 -2.72
C GLY A 400 4.04 19.90 -3.37
N VAL A 401 4.85 18.85 -3.29
CA VAL A 401 4.49 17.52 -3.81
C VAL A 401 4.56 16.46 -2.73
N ASP A 402 3.61 15.53 -2.74
CA ASP A 402 3.57 14.39 -1.81
C ASP A 402 2.82 13.21 -2.44
N ILE A 403 3.06 12.01 -1.91
CA ILE A 403 2.37 10.78 -2.33
C ILE A 403 1.09 10.54 -1.51
N SER A 404 0.94 11.17 -0.33
CA SER A 404 -0.26 11.04 0.50
C SER A 404 -1.32 12.09 0.14
N HIS A 405 -2.50 11.62 -0.23
CA HIS A 405 -3.64 12.49 -0.51
C HIS A 405 -4.24 13.09 0.75
N ILE A 406 -4.18 12.39 1.89
CA ILE A 406 -4.64 12.94 3.17
C ILE A 406 -3.78 14.16 3.55
N CYS A 407 -2.47 14.03 3.40
CA CYS A 407 -1.52 15.13 3.60
C CYS A 407 -1.81 16.30 2.67
N LEU A 408 -1.90 16.07 1.35
CA LEU A 408 -2.16 17.13 0.37
C LEU A 408 -3.50 17.83 0.57
N ASN A 409 -4.57 17.09 0.91
CA ASN A 409 -5.87 17.69 1.18
C ASN A 409 -5.84 18.55 2.46
N THR A 410 -5.06 18.14 3.46
CA THR A 410 -4.83 18.94 4.67
C THR A 410 -4.04 20.20 4.35
N ALA A 411 -2.98 20.07 3.54
CA ALA A 411 -2.17 21.18 3.06
C ALA A 411 -3.02 22.22 2.31
N LYS A 412 -3.81 21.79 1.32
CA LYS A 412 -4.72 22.67 0.55
C LYS A 412 -5.72 23.41 1.43
N ARG A 413 -6.23 22.77 2.49
CA ARG A 413 -7.10 23.44 3.47
C ARG A 413 -6.34 24.51 4.25
N GLY A 414 -5.08 24.25 4.59
CA GLY A 414 -4.18 25.19 5.25
C GLY A 414 -4.70 25.64 6.62
N ILE A 415 -5.31 24.72 7.39
CA ILE A 415 -5.80 24.95 8.75
C ILE A 415 -5.00 24.07 9.71
N TYR A 416 -4.39 24.69 10.72
CA TYR A 416 -3.44 24.06 11.63
C TYR A 416 -3.73 24.40 13.08
N LYS A 417 -3.47 23.45 13.97
CA LYS A 417 -3.58 23.68 15.41
C LYS A 417 -2.54 24.70 15.85
N ARG A 418 -2.92 25.63 16.73
CA ARG A 418 -2.01 26.62 17.34
C ARG A 418 -0.74 26.00 17.94
N GLU A 419 -0.86 24.78 18.47
CA GLU A 419 0.27 24.04 19.06
C GLU A 419 1.43 23.81 18.08
N MET A 420 1.13 23.67 16.78
CA MET A 420 2.15 23.49 15.75
C MET A 420 2.96 24.75 15.47
N LEU A 421 2.46 25.91 15.89
CA LEU A 421 3.09 27.21 15.64
C LEU A 421 3.85 27.74 16.88
N ARG A 422 3.94 26.97 17.97
CA ARG A 422 4.59 27.41 19.22
C ARG A 422 6.05 27.84 19.05
N SER A 423 6.77 27.26 18.08
CA SER A 423 8.16 27.58 17.78
C SER A 423 8.32 28.55 16.61
N VAL A 424 7.22 29.03 16.03
CA VAL A 424 7.23 29.98 14.92
C VAL A 424 7.30 31.38 15.50
N ASP A 425 8.11 32.25 14.88
CA ASP A 425 8.17 33.66 15.28
C ASP A 425 6.77 34.29 15.15
N GLN A 426 6.36 35.00 16.20
CA GLN A 426 5.04 35.64 16.28
C GLN A 426 4.79 36.58 15.09
N LYS A 427 5.85 37.21 14.54
CA LYS A 427 5.77 38.02 13.32
C LYS A 427 5.07 37.27 12.18
N TYR A 428 5.46 36.03 11.91
CA TYR A 428 4.86 35.24 10.81
C TYR A 428 3.43 34.85 11.12
N VAL A 429 3.13 34.54 12.39
CA VAL A 429 1.78 34.20 12.84
C VAL A 429 0.83 35.37 12.58
N ASP A 430 1.21 36.58 12.98
CA ASP A 430 0.38 37.77 12.86
C ASP A 430 0.19 38.19 11.38
N LEU A 431 1.25 38.10 10.58
CA LEU A 431 1.23 38.50 9.17
C LEU A 431 0.48 37.51 8.28
N TYR A 432 0.68 36.20 8.48
CA TYR A 432 0.30 35.19 7.49
C TYR A 432 -0.75 34.18 7.94
N PHE A 433 -1.24 34.29 9.18
CA PHE A 433 -2.31 33.44 9.69
C PHE A 433 -3.52 34.26 10.17
N GLU A 434 -4.69 33.63 10.13
CA GLU A 434 -5.95 34.16 10.64
C GLU A 434 -6.66 33.11 11.50
N ASP A 435 -7.54 33.55 12.40
CA ASP A 435 -8.30 32.63 13.26
C ASP A 435 -9.37 31.88 12.45
N ASP A 436 -9.40 30.55 12.56
CA ASP A 436 -10.51 29.71 12.11
C ASP A 436 -10.99 28.82 13.26
N ARG A 437 -11.99 29.30 14.00
CA ARG A 437 -12.71 28.52 15.03
C ARG A 437 -11.78 27.90 16.09
N GLY A 438 -10.76 28.65 16.50
CA GLY A 438 -9.79 28.24 17.52
C GLY A 438 -8.52 27.55 16.98
N ASP A 439 -8.50 27.21 15.69
CA ASP A 439 -7.30 26.84 14.93
C ASP A 439 -6.80 28.05 14.11
N LEU A 440 -5.66 27.91 13.45
CA LEU A 440 -5.09 28.96 12.58
C LEU A 440 -5.13 28.54 11.13
N ARG A 441 -5.69 29.41 10.28
CA ARG A 441 -5.72 29.25 8.83
C ARG A 441 -4.63 30.10 8.18
N ILE A 442 -3.95 29.56 7.17
CA ILE A 442 -3.03 30.30 6.29
C ILE A 442 -3.85 31.31 5.46
N LYS A 443 -3.44 32.59 5.47
CA LYS A 443 -4.05 33.65 4.66
C LYS A 443 -3.89 33.40 3.16
N ASP A 444 -4.81 33.95 2.38
CA ASP A 444 -4.88 33.67 0.94
C ASP A 444 -3.67 34.21 0.17
N ASP A 445 -3.00 35.26 0.63
CA ASP A 445 -1.78 35.79 0.01
C ASP A 445 -0.67 34.73 -0.08
N VAL A 446 -0.49 33.94 0.99
CA VAL A 446 0.46 32.82 0.99
C VAL A 446 -0.06 31.67 0.14
N LYS A 447 -1.37 31.34 0.25
CA LYS A 447 -1.96 30.24 -0.54
C LYS A 447 -1.85 30.47 -2.04
N ASN A 448 -2.02 31.70 -2.49
CA ASN A 448 -1.93 32.08 -3.90
C ASN A 448 -0.52 31.89 -4.48
N LEU A 449 0.51 31.89 -3.63
CA LEU A 449 1.89 31.59 -4.03
C LEU A 449 2.18 30.07 -4.08
N THR A 450 1.31 29.24 -3.51
CA THR A 450 1.53 27.80 -3.35
C THR A 450 0.64 26.95 -4.26
N GLU A 451 1.19 25.85 -4.76
CA GLU A 451 0.45 24.81 -5.47
C GLU A 451 0.75 23.44 -4.83
N PHE A 452 -0.25 22.55 -4.72
CA PHE A 452 -0.07 21.21 -4.15
C PHE A 452 -0.46 20.13 -5.16
N LYS A 453 0.51 19.29 -5.55
CA LYS A 453 0.34 18.20 -6.53
C LYS A 453 0.59 16.83 -5.89
N TYR A 454 -0.22 15.86 -6.31
CA TYR A 454 0.11 14.46 -6.06
C TYR A 454 1.28 14.06 -6.95
N LEU A 455 2.30 13.44 -6.36
CA LEU A 455 3.45 12.96 -7.11
C LEU A 455 4.16 11.84 -6.35
N ASN A 456 4.44 10.74 -7.06
CA ASN A 456 5.38 9.73 -6.57
C ASN A 456 6.80 10.11 -6.97
N LEU A 457 7.61 10.56 -6.00
CA LEU A 457 9.00 10.98 -6.22
C LEU A 457 9.92 9.87 -6.77
N SER A 458 9.55 8.60 -6.57
CA SER A 458 10.24 7.44 -7.17
C SER A 458 9.85 7.20 -8.63
N SER A 459 8.78 7.80 -9.13
CA SER A 459 8.30 7.62 -10.49
C SER A 459 9.00 8.59 -11.43
N THR A 460 9.98 8.08 -12.20
CA THR A 460 10.71 8.88 -13.19
C THR A 460 9.78 9.54 -14.20
N LYS A 461 8.76 8.83 -14.68
CA LYS A 461 7.79 9.38 -15.63
C LYS A 461 7.02 10.56 -15.04
N GLU A 462 6.51 10.42 -13.82
CA GLU A 462 5.78 11.51 -13.16
C GLU A 462 6.69 12.72 -12.88
N MET A 463 7.96 12.48 -12.53
CA MET A 463 8.95 13.54 -12.34
C MET A 463 9.29 14.26 -13.66
N GLU A 464 9.39 13.54 -14.77
CA GLU A 464 9.64 14.11 -16.12
C GLU A 464 8.47 14.97 -16.62
N ASP A 465 7.24 14.69 -16.17
CA ASP A 465 6.05 15.49 -16.49
C ASP A 465 6.03 16.85 -15.74
N LEU A 466 6.96 17.09 -14.81
CA LEU A 466 7.10 18.37 -14.13
C LEU A 466 7.90 19.40 -14.94
N ASP A 467 7.59 20.66 -14.67
CA ASP A 467 8.41 21.80 -15.06
C ASP A 467 9.81 21.79 -14.42
N SER A 468 10.75 22.56 -14.99
CA SER A 468 12.03 22.84 -14.33
C SER A 468 11.88 23.79 -13.13
N PHE A 469 12.67 23.55 -12.08
CA PHE A 469 12.67 24.33 -10.83
C PHE A 469 14.03 24.94 -10.55
N ASP A 470 14.06 26.16 -10.00
CA ASP A 470 15.28 26.90 -9.70
C ASP A 470 15.82 26.56 -8.30
N ILE A 471 14.91 26.27 -7.36
CA ILE A 471 15.24 25.73 -6.03
C ILE A 471 14.40 24.47 -5.77
N ILE A 472 15.04 23.42 -5.27
CA ILE A 472 14.36 22.23 -4.78
C ILE A 472 14.73 22.02 -3.31
N VAL A 473 13.72 21.86 -2.45
CA VAL A 473 13.86 21.50 -1.05
C VAL A 473 13.35 20.07 -0.88
N CYS A 474 14.20 19.17 -0.44
CA CYS A 474 13.91 17.75 -0.27
C CYS A 474 14.48 17.26 1.06
N ARG A 475 13.82 17.65 2.17
CA ARG A 475 14.29 17.40 3.54
C ARG A 475 13.57 16.19 4.12
N ASN A 476 14.31 15.31 4.79
CA ASN A 476 13.78 14.12 5.48
C ASN A 476 13.14 13.06 4.58
N VAL A 477 13.32 13.15 3.26
CA VAL A 477 12.77 12.19 2.28
C VAL A 477 13.78 11.09 1.95
N PHE A 478 15.05 11.42 1.73
CA PHE A 478 16.07 10.44 1.35
C PHE A 478 16.28 9.35 2.41
N LYS A 479 16.10 9.68 3.69
CA LYS A 479 16.33 8.75 4.81
C LYS A 479 15.39 7.53 4.83
N VAL A 480 14.18 7.64 4.25
CA VAL A 480 13.19 6.55 4.25
C VAL A 480 13.28 5.65 3.01
N PHE A 481 14.06 6.05 2.01
CA PHE A 481 14.19 5.31 0.74
C PHE A 481 15.29 4.25 0.79
N SER A 482 15.12 3.20 -0.01
CA SER A 482 16.19 2.22 -0.24
C SER A 482 17.38 2.85 -0.98
N GLN A 483 18.58 2.26 -0.91
CA GLN A 483 19.77 2.83 -1.55
C GLN A 483 19.58 3.11 -3.06
N ARG A 484 19.02 2.14 -3.79
CA ARG A 484 18.71 2.29 -5.22
C ARG A 484 17.69 3.40 -5.48
N GLU A 485 16.71 3.54 -4.60
CA GLU A 485 15.66 4.56 -4.74
C GLU A 485 16.17 5.95 -4.37
N ARG A 486 17.15 6.05 -3.47
CA ARG A 486 17.86 7.32 -3.21
C ARG A 486 18.63 7.78 -4.44
N GLU A 487 19.32 6.87 -5.13
CA GLU A 487 20.05 7.16 -6.37
C GLU A 487 19.09 7.65 -7.46
N ARG A 488 17.98 6.93 -7.65
CA ARG A 488 16.91 7.31 -8.59
C ARG A 488 16.27 8.66 -8.24
N LEU A 489 15.98 8.91 -6.97
CA LEU A 489 15.42 10.19 -6.52
C LEU A 489 16.39 11.34 -6.80
N ALA A 490 17.69 11.15 -6.53
CA ALA A 490 18.71 12.16 -6.79
C ALA A 490 18.83 12.46 -8.30
N GLU A 491 18.72 11.44 -9.16
CA GLU A 491 18.69 11.59 -10.61
C GLU A 491 17.43 12.33 -11.09
N ASN A 492 16.25 11.92 -10.62
CA ASN A 492 14.98 12.59 -10.94
C ASN A 492 15.03 14.08 -10.55
N ILE A 493 15.52 14.39 -9.34
CA ILE A 493 15.70 15.77 -8.85
C ILE A 493 16.70 16.53 -9.72
N TYR A 494 17.84 15.92 -10.08
CA TYR A 494 18.83 16.55 -10.93
C TYR A 494 18.24 16.93 -12.30
N ASN A 495 17.37 16.08 -12.87
CA ASN A 495 16.78 16.31 -14.17
C ASN A 495 15.81 17.49 -14.17
N VAL A 496 14.98 17.63 -13.14
CA VAL A 496 14.02 18.75 -13.01
C VAL A 496 14.62 20.03 -12.43
N LEU A 497 15.85 20.00 -11.93
CA LEU A 497 16.56 21.20 -11.48
C LEU A 497 17.03 22.02 -12.70
N SER A 498 16.79 23.33 -12.70
CA SER A 498 17.33 24.26 -13.71
C SER A 498 18.86 24.27 -13.67
N PRO A 499 19.56 24.52 -14.80
CA PRO A 499 21.00 24.78 -14.78
C PRO A 499 21.36 25.88 -13.76
N GLY A 500 22.36 25.66 -12.91
CA GLY A 500 22.69 26.57 -11.80
C GLY A 500 21.73 26.53 -10.60
N GLY A 501 20.62 25.80 -10.69
CA GLY A 501 19.64 25.65 -9.62
C GLY A 501 20.21 25.00 -8.36
N ALA A 502 19.54 25.21 -7.24
CA ALA A 502 19.98 24.76 -5.90
C ALA A 502 19.07 23.67 -5.31
N LEU A 503 19.67 22.62 -4.77
CA LEU A 503 19.01 21.58 -3.97
C LEU A 503 19.45 21.69 -2.50
N LEU A 504 18.46 21.69 -1.62
CA LEU A 504 18.58 21.66 -0.16
C LEU A 504 18.02 20.34 0.38
N ILE A 505 18.80 19.62 1.19
CA ILE A 505 18.39 18.39 1.89
C ILE A 505 18.59 18.57 3.40
N SER A 506 17.98 17.73 4.25
CA SER A 506 18.11 17.90 5.71
C SER A 506 19.57 17.77 6.16
N SER A 507 19.95 18.43 7.27
CA SER A 507 21.31 18.39 7.81
C SER A 507 21.79 16.97 8.16
N ASN A 508 20.85 16.04 8.36
CA ASN A 508 21.12 14.66 8.72
C ASN A 508 21.12 13.72 7.51
N GLU A 509 21.01 14.25 6.29
CA GLU A 509 21.03 13.52 5.03
C GLU A 509 22.29 13.85 4.23
N SER A 510 22.69 12.95 3.33
CA SER A 510 23.88 13.14 2.49
C SER A 510 23.75 12.41 1.17
N LEU A 511 24.19 13.05 0.09
CA LEU A 511 24.27 12.45 -1.25
C LEU A 511 25.65 11.84 -1.59
N TYR A 512 26.59 11.79 -0.64
CA TYR A 512 27.97 11.34 -0.89
C TYR A 512 28.08 9.97 -1.58
N ASN A 513 27.26 9.00 -1.15
CA ASN A 513 27.16 7.67 -1.76
C ASN A 513 25.91 7.50 -2.63
N VAL A 514 25.30 8.60 -3.10
CA VAL A 514 24.02 8.57 -3.83
C VAL A 514 24.18 9.20 -5.21
N SER A 515 24.84 10.36 -5.32
CA SER A 515 25.06 11.01 -6.61
C SER A 515 26.33 11.84 -6.59
N LYS A 516 27.05 11.82 -7.71
CA LYS A 516 28.23 12.67 -7.97
C LYS A 516 27.93 13.82 -8.94
N ALA A 517 26.68 13.96 -9.39
CA ALA A 517 26.30 14.92 -10.42
C ALA A 517 26.24 16.37 -9.89
N PHE A 518 25.98 16.55 -8.59
CA PHE A 518 25.85 17.86 -7.98
C PHE A 518 27.21 18.45 -7.57
N LYS A 519 27.38 19.76 -7.81
CA LYS A 519 28.50 20.54 -7.26
C LYS A 519 28.12 21.01 -5.85
N LEU A 520 29.00 20.78 -4.87
CA LEU A 520 28.78 21.22 -3.50
C LEU A 520 29.21 22.67 -3.33
N GLN A 521 28.33 23.49 -2.76
CA GLN A 521 28.64 24.86 -2.35
C GLN A 521 28.24 25.06 -0.89
N THR A 522 29.12 25.65 -0.08
CA THR A 522 28.87 25.83 1.35
C THR A 522 28.63 27.31 1.66
N TYR A 523 27.54 27.59 2.39
CA TYR A 523 27.16 28.92 2.86
C TYR A 523 26.95 28.84 4.37
N GLU A 524 27.74 29.58 5.17
CA GLU A 524 27.57 29.62 6.65
C GLU A 524 27.38 28.23 7.32
N LYS A 525 28.13 27.21 6.87
CA LYS A 525 28.06 25.79 7.30
C LYS A 525 26.85 24.98 6.80
N VAL A 526 26.00 25.56 5.94
CA VAL A 526 24.97 24.85 5.17
C VAL A 526 25.54 24.41 3.84
N VAL A 527 25.36 23.14 3.50
CA VAL A 527 25.75 22.58 2.20
C VAL A 527 24.57 22.66 1.24
N VAL A 528 24.79 23.29 0.10
CA VAL A 528 23.85 23.40 -1.02
C VAL A 528 24.39 22.61 -2.20
N TYR A 529 23.53 21.82 -2.84
CA TYR A 529 23.85 20.99 -3.99
C TYR A 529 23.42 21.72 -5.27
N ARG A 530 24.36 22.16 -6.11
CA ARG A 530 24.06 22.92 -7.34
C ARG A 530 24.12 22.02 -8.58
N LYS A 531 23.21 22.26 -9.54
CA LYS A 531 23.30 21.67 -10.88
C LYS A 531 24.38 22.39 -11.69
N ALA A 532 25.25 21.58 -12.32
CA ALA A 532 26.48 22.02 -12.94
C ALA A 532 26.30 22.87 -14.19
#